data_AF-A0A6I7NMM0-F1
#
_entry.id   AF-A0A6I7NMM0-F1
#
_cell.length_a   1.000
_cell.length_b   1.000
_cell.length_c   1.000
_cell.angle_alpha   90.00
_cell.angle_beta   90.00
_cell.angle_gamma   90.00
#
_symmetry.space_group_name_H-M   'P 1'
#
loop_
_entity.id
_entity.type
_entity.pdbx_description
1 polymer ?
#
loop_
_entity_poly.entity_id
_entity_poly.type
_entity_poly.pdbx_seq_one_letter_code
_entity_poly.pdbx_strand_id
1 'polypeptide(L)'
;METGAVFGREDKRTTPQKPKTHSYFCDARLAYSPQRTKTDQADRARILTRLKQKLEHPSKLKAALRKGGNQYLDMTLKPEELTLDEAKIREAKRFDGYYTIITNNLTLTTAEVCDIYRGLWRIEERLRMLKSDLRVRPDFVWRDAHIQGHFLMCYVSLCLLRYRQYLLEKHHPIRCSAEKLMHAIKEPLALV
;
A
#
# COMPACT_ATOMS: atom_id res chain seq x y z
N MET A 1 -39.91 -13.49 30.30
CA MET A 1 -39.85 -14.73 29.51
C MET A 1 -39.24 -14.37 28.17
N GLU A 2 -38.13 -15.02 27.87
CA GLU A 2 -37.15 -14.65 26.85
C GLU A 2 -37.70 -14.86 25.43
N THR A 3 -37.72 -13.82 24.61
CA THR A 3 -37.82 -13.97 23.16
C THR A 3 -36.41 -14.17 22.62
N GLY A 4 -35.99 -15.44 22.52
CA GLY A 4 -34.72 -15.83 21.93
C GLY A 4 -34.61 -15.38 20.48
N ALA A 5 -33.60 -14.55 20.20
CA ALA A 5 -33.20 -14.24 18.83
C ALA A 5 -32.55 -15.50 18.23
N VAL A 6 -33.31 -16.20 17.39
CA VAL A 6 -32.80 -17.30 16.57
C VAL A 6 -31.83 -16.70 15.54
N PHE A 7 -30.53 -16.78 15.83
CA PHE A 7 -29.49 -16.51 14.83
C PHE A 7 -29.45 -17.68 13.84
N GLY A 8 -30.33 -17.63 12.85
CA GLY A 8 -30.25 -18.50 11.68
C GLY A 8 -28.94 -18.24 10.94
N ARG A 9 -28.17 -19.30 10.66
CA ARG A 9 -27.10 -19.25 9.67
C ARG A 9 -27.74 -19.06 8.30
N GLU A 10 -27.85 -17.82 7.84
CA GLU A 10 -28.06 -17.55 6.42
C GLU A 10 -26.82 -18.04 5.66
N ASP A 11 -26.97 -19.14 4.92
CA ASP A 11 -25.99 -19.57 3.93
C ASP A 11 -25.98 -18.55 2.79
N LYS A 12 -25.22 -17.47 2.95
CA LYS A 12 -25.08 -16.39 1.96
C LYS A 12 -24.13 -16.81 0.84
N ARG A 13 -24.54 -17.81 0.06
CA ARG A 13 -24.12 -17.89 -1.35
C ARG A 13 -24.91 -16.85 -2.15
N THR A 14 -24.76 -15.57 -1.80
CA THR A 14 -25.32 -14.48 -2.59
C THR A 14 -24.62 -14.46 -3.94
N THR A 15 -25.38 -14.62 -5.02
CA THR A 15 -24.89 -14.38 -6.38
C THR A 15 -24.20 -13.02 -6.42
N PRO A 16 -22.95 -12.90 -6.91
CA PRO A 16 -22.28 -11.61 -6.99
C PRO A 16 -23.14 -10.66 -7.82
N GLN A 17 -23.69 -9.63 -7.16
CA GLN A 17 -24.49 -8.62 -7.85
C GLN A 17 -23.60 -7.93 -8.90
N LYS A 18 -24.16 -7.67 -10.09
CA LYS A 18 -23.43 -6.95 -11.13
C LYS A 18 -22.93 -5.62 -10.55
N PRO A 19 -21.64 -5.27 -10.70
CA PRO A 19 -21.11 -4.04 -10.16
C PRO A 19 -21.85 -2.84 -10.75
N LYS A 20 -22.33 -1.94 -9.89
CA LYS A 20 -22.98 -0.69 -10.32
C LYS A 20 -21.92 0.28 -10.84
N THR A 21 -22.01 0.66 -12.11
CA THR A 21 -21.12 1.66 -12.71
C THR A 21 -21.50 3.06 -12.24
N HIS A 22 -20.53 3.81 -11.71
CA HIS A 22 -20.69 5.21 -11.32
C HIS A 22 -19.64 6.05 -12.05
N SER A 23 -20.04 7.16 -12.64
CA SER A 23 -19.15 8.13 -13.28
C SER A 23 -18.86 9.28 -12.31
N TYR A 24 -17.59 9.62 -12.15
CA TYR A 24 -17.14 10.75 -11.35
C TYR A 24 -16.31 11.69 -12.22
N PHE A 25 -16.45 13.00 -11.98
CA PHE A 25 -15.51 13.97 -12.53
C PHE A 25 -14.22 13.90 -11.72
N CYS A 26 -13.11 13.68 -12.42
CA CYS A 26 -11.78 13.54 -11.83
C CYS A 26 -10.82 14.47 -12.56
N ASP A 27 -9.87 15.02 -11.82
CA ASP A 27 -8.78 15.83 -12.34
C ASP A 27 -7.43 15.17 -12.02
N ALA A 28 -6.46 15.38 -12.90
CA ALA A 28 -5.15 14.74 -12.88
C ALA A 28 -4.09 15.79 -12.51
N ARG A 29 -3.55 15.69 -11.30
CA ARG A 29 -2.54 16.63 -10.80
C ARG A 29 -1.15 16.09 -11.03
N LEU A 30 -0.37 16.78 -11.87
CA LEU A 30 1.01 16.44 -12.19
C LEU A 30 1.96 17.08 -11.17
N ALA A 31 2.90 16.29 -10.64
CA ALA A 31 3.95 16.76 -9.75
C ALA A 31 5.31 16.15 -10.14
N TYR A 32 6.38 16.85 -9.78
CA TYR A 32 7.76 16.43 -10.01
C TYR A 32 8.51 16.31 -8.68
N SER A 33 9.35 15.27 -8.54
CA SER A 33 10.22 15.07 -7.38
C SER A 33 11.64 14.66 -7.79
N PRO A 34 12.68 15.45 -7.45
CA PRO A 34 14.06 15.09 -7.74
C PRO A 34 14.52 13.79 -7.08
N GLN A 35 14.02 13.50 -5.89
CA GLN A 35 14.35 12.27 -5.17
C GLN A 35 13.78 11.06 -5.91
N ARG A 36 12.57 11.19 -6.45
CA ARG A 36 11.91 10.14 -7.23
C ARG A 36 12.60 9.91 -8.57
N THR A 37 13.12 10.96 -9.21
CA THR A 37 13.96 10.82 -10.42
C THR A 37 15.11 9.84 -10.20
N LYS A 38 15.82 9.92 -9.06
CA LYS A 38 16.92 9.00 -8.74
C LYS A 38 16.43 7.56 -8.54
N THR A 39 15.30 7.39 -7.84
CA THR A 39 14.67 6.09 -7.62
C THR A 39 14.23 5.46 -8.94
N ASP A 40 13.51 6.21 -9.78
CA ASP A 40 13.01 5.75 -11.08
C ASP A 40 14.17 5.36 -12.02
N GLN A 41 15.27 6.13 -12.01
CA GLN A 41 16.50 5.80 -12.74
C GLN A 41 17.12 4.48 -12.25
N ALA A 42 17.22 4.29 -10.93
CA ALA A 42 17.78 3.07 -10.33
C ALA A 42 16.89 1.84 -10.64
N ASP A 43 15.57 1.99 -10.55
CA ASP A 43 14.62 0.93 -10.87
C ASP A 43 14.66 0.56 -12.35
N ARG A 44 14.71 1.55 -13.26
CA ARG A 44 14.92 1.29 -14.69
C ARG A 44 16.24 0.56 -14.93
N ALA A 45 17.34 1.01 -14.33
CA ALA A 45 18.64 0.35 -14.48
C ALA A 45 18.57 -1.12 -14.03
N ARG A 46 17.91 -1.39 -12.89
CA ARG A 46 17.69 -2.75 -12.38
C ARG A 46 16.88 -3.62 -13.33
N ILE A 47 15.83 -3.07 -13.96
CA ILE A 47 15.04 -3.77 -14.96
C ILE A 47 15.88 -4.07 -16.20
N LEU A 48 16.64 -3.10 -16.72
CA LEU A 48 17.50 -3.27 -17.88
C LEU A 48 18.57 -4.35 -17.66
N THR A 49 19.22 -4.37 -16.49
CA THR A 49 20.18 -5.43 -16.13
C THR A 49 19.53 -6.82 -16.16
N ARG A 50 18.32 -6.94 -15.59
CA ARG A 50 17.57 -8.21 -15.63
C ARG A 50 17.18 -8.62 -17.05
N LEU A 51 16.81 -7.67 -17.89
CA LEU A 51 16.46 -7.95 -19.30
C LEU A 51 17.68 -8.40 -20.10
N LYS A 52 18.84 -7.77 -19.91
CA LYS A 52 20.09 -8.19 -20.55
C LYS A 52 20.45 -9.63 -20.20
N GLN A 53 20.38 -9.99 -18.91
CA GLN A 53 20.60 -11.38 -18.46
C GLN A 53 19.60 -12.38 -19.06
N LYS A 54 18.35 -11.96 -19.31
CA LYS A 54 17.37 -12.81 -19.99
C LYS A 54 17.74 -13.03 -21.46
N LEU A 55 18.19 -11.98 -22.15
CA LEU A 55 18.55 -12.01 -23.56
C LEU A 55 19.80 -12.86 -23.83
N GLU A 56 20.75 -12.92 -22.89
CA GLU A 56 21.95 -13.79 -22.97
C GLU A 56 21.62 -15.29 -22.95
N HIS A 57 20.42 -15.69 -22.52
CA HIS A 57 20.00 -17.09 -22.41
C HIS A 57 18.75 -17.39 -23.26
N PRO A 58 18.87 -17.46 -24.60
CA PRO A 58 17.74 -17.62 -25.53
C PRO A 58 16.92 -18.89 -25.26
N SER A 59 17.53 -19.97 -24.77
CA SER A 59 16.85 -21.22 -24.42
C SER A 59 15.80 -21.07 -23.31
N LYS A 60 15.95 -20.05 -22.44
CA LYS A 60 15.04 -19.79 -21.30
C LYS A 60 14.07 -18.63 -21.59
N LEU A 61 14.16 -18.00 -22.77
CA LEU A 61 13.45 -16.78 -23.08
C LEU A 61 11.92 -16.96 -23.09
N LYS A 62 11.42 -18.05 -23.67
CA LYS A 62 9.98 -18.36 -23.70
C LYS A 62 9.36 -18.48 -22.31
N ALA A 63 10.07 -19.11 -21.36
CA ALA A 63 9.63 -19.21 -19.97
C ALA A 63 9.77 -17.87 -19.22
N ALA A 64 10.80 -17.08 -19.53
CA ALA A 64 11.02 -15.76 -18.94
C ALA A 64 10.01 -14.71 -19.42
N LEU A 65 9.52 -14.81 -20.66
CA LEU A 65 8.50 -13.93 -21.24
C LEU A 65 7.12 -14.10 -20.58
N ARG A 66 6.81 -15.31 -20.11
CA ARG A 66 5.61 -15.57 -19.31
C ARG A 66 5.67 -14.91 -17.92
N LYS A 67 6.87 -14.63 -17.41
CA LYS A 67 7.05 -13.85 -16.18
C LYS A 67 6.98 -12.36 -16.53
N GLY A 68 6.33 -11.57 -15.69
CA GLY A 68 6.22 -10.12 -15.88
C GLY A 68 7.59 -9.41 -15.95
N GLY A 69 7.56 -8.10 -16.25
CA GLY A 69 8.76 -7.26 -16.31
C GLY A 69 9.47 -7.27 -17.66
N ASN A 70 8.71 -7.33 -18.76
CA ASN A 70 9.20 -7.31 -20.15
C ASN A 70 8.92 -5.95 -20.84
N GLN A 71 8.80 -4.89 -20.05
CA GLN A 71 8.31 -3.57 -20.48
C GLN A 71 9.16 -2.92 -21.59
N TYR A 72 10.48 -3.15 -21.58
CA TYR A 72 11.43 -2.53 -22.52
C TYR A 72 11.88 -3.49 -23.63
N LEU A 73 11.17 -4.60 -23.82
CA LEU A 73 11.43 -5.51 -24.93
C LEU A 73 10.57 -5.09 -26.13
N ASP A 74 11.12 -5.27 -27.33
CA ASP A 74 10.34 -5.12 -28.54
C ASP A 74 9.51 -6.39 -28.79
N MET A 75 8.24 -6.33 -28.39
CA MET A 75 7.31 -7.45 -28.51
C MET A 75 6.78 -7.67 -29.94
N THR A 76 7.16 -6.83 -30.90
CA THR A 76 6.81 -7.03 -32.32
C THR A 76 7.70 -8.09 -32.98
N LEU A 77 8.88 -8.33 -32.41
CA LEU A 77 9.85 -9.30 -32.90
C LEU A 77 9.53 -10.72 -32.40
N LYS A 78 9.96 -11.72 -33.18
CA LYS A 78 9.88 -13.12 -32.77
C LYS A 78 10.78 -13.35 -31.54
N PRO A 79 10.49 -14.38 -30.72
CA PRO A 79 11.28 -14.68 -29.52
C PRO A 79 12.78 -14.89 -29.78
N GLU A 80 13.16 -15.22 -31.00
CA GLU A 80 14.55 -15.51 -31.40
C GLU A 80 15.34 -14.23 -31.77
N GLU A 81 14.64 -13.12 -32.05
CA GLU A 81 15.21 -11.83 -32.46
C GLU A 81 14.90 -10.72 -31.44
N LEU A 82 14.49 -11.09 -30.23
CA LEU A 82 14.02 -10.14 -29.23
C LEU A 82 15.15 -9.18 -28.83
N THR A 83 14.92 -7.88 -29.01
CA THR A 83 15.88 -6.83 -28.65
C THR A 83 15.26 -5.84 -27.66
N LEU A 84 16.11 -4.96 -27.11
CA LEU A 84 15.65 -3.87 -26.26
C LEU A 84 15.08 -2.75 -27.14
N ASP A 85 13.90 -2.28 -26.78
CA ASP A 85 13.23 -1.15 -27.43
C ASP A 85 13.79 0.16 -26.85
N GLU A 86 14.75 0.75 -27.56
CA GLU A 86 15.39 2.00 -27.15
C GLU A 86 14.41 3.19 -27.10
N ALA A 87 13.36 3.17 -27.92
CA ALA A 87 12.35 4.22 -27.95
C ALA A 87 11.55 4.22 -26.64
N LYS A 88 11.10 3.06 -26.17
CA LYS A 88 10.43 2.90 -24.86
C LYS A 88 11.33 3.29 -23.70
N ILE A 89 12.62 2.97 -23.76
CA ILE A 89 13.59 3.35 -22.73
C ILE A 89 13.73 4.88 -22.66
N ARG A 90 13.84 5.53 -23.81
CA ARG A 90 13.96 6.99 -23.92
C ARG A 90 12.70 7.70 -23.45
N GLU A 91 11.54 7.18 -23.81
CA GLU A 91 10.26 7.70 -23.35
C GLU A 91 10.11 7.56 -21.83
N ALA A 92 10.39 6.39 -21.26
CA ALA A 92 10.35 6.19 -19.82
C ALA A 92 11.32 7.13 -19.09
N LYS A 93 12.53 7.34 -19.64
CA LYS A 93 13.51 8.30 -19.09
C LYS A 93 13.00 9.74 -19.09
N ARG A 94 12.18 10.13 -20.06
CA ARG A 94 11.60 11.49 -20.12
C ARG A 94 10.66 11.76 -18.94
N PHE A 95 10.00 10.73 -18.43
CA PHE A 95 9.02 10.85 -17.36
C PHE A 95 9.58 10.57 -15.95
N ASP A 96 10.90 10.38 -15.81
CA ASP A 96 11.53 10.16 -14.51
C ASP A 96 11.23 11.30 -13.54
N GLY A 97 10.79 10.95 -12.33
CA GLY A 97 10.48 11.91 -11.27
C GLY A 97 9.11 12.56 -11.40
N TYR A 98 8.41 12.40 -12.53
CA TYR A 98 7.03 12.85 -12.68
C TYR A 98 6.05 11.80 -12.14
N TYR A 99 5.01 12.27 -11.45
CA TYR A 99 3.88 11.45 -11.06
C TYR A 99 2.60 12.26 -11.11
N THR A 100 1.51 11.52 -11.32
CA THR A 100 0.17 12.09 -11.42
C THR A 100 -0.70 11.49 -10.34
N ILE A 101 -1.43 12.35 -9.63
CA ILE A 101 -2.45 11.94 -8.68
C ILE A 101 -3.80 12.30 -9.29
N ILE A 102 -4.67 11.30 -9.43
CA ILE A 102 -6.04 11.50 -9.89
C ILE A 102 -6.91 11.71 -8.66
N THR A 103 -7.65 12.82 -8.64
CA THR A 103 -8.53 13.19 -7.52
C THR A 103 -9.87 13.67 -8.05
N ASN A 104 -10.96 13.33 -7.37
CA ASN A 104 -12.28 13.90 -7.61
C ASN A 104 -12.49 15.24 -6.88
N ASN A 105 -11.55 15.63 -6.03
CA ASN A 105 -11.58 16.90 -5.33
C ASN A 105 -10.88 17.98 -6.16
N LEU A 106 -11.67 18.83 -6.82
CA LEU A 106 -11.22 19.86 -7.74
C LEU A 106 -10.73 21.15 -7.04
N THR A 107 -11.10 21.36 -5.78
CA THR A 107 -10.79 22.61 -5.06
C THR A 107 -9.38 22.62 -4.48
N LEU A 108 -8.80 21.45 -4.23
CA LEU A 108 -7.45 21.33 -3.70
C LEU A 108 -6.43 21.78 -4.74
N THR A 109 -5.31 22.33 -4.29
CA THR A 109 -4.13 22.62 -5.13
C THR A 109 -3.28 21.36 -5.32
N THR A 110 -2.40 21.37 -6.32
CA THR A 110 -1.47 20.25 -6.56
C THR A 110 -0.58 19.96 -5.34
N ALA A 111 -0.15 21.01 -4.62
CA ALA A 111 0.66 20.85 -3.41
C ALA A 111 -0.11 20.12 -2.31
N GLU A 112 -1.34 20.56 -2.02
CA GLU A 112 -2.20 19.93 -1.00
C GLU A 112 -2.54 18.48 -1.34
N VAL A 113 -2.85 18.19 -2.60
CA VAL A 113 -3.10 16.81 -3.06
C VAL A 113 -1.87 15.94 -2.84
N CYS A 114 -0.68 16.45 -3.16
CA CYS A 114 0.57 15.74 -2.90
C CYS A 114 0.83 15.55 -1.41
N ASP A 115 0.52 16.51 -0.55
CA ASP A 115 0.67 16.38 0.90
C ASP A 115 -0.27 15.34 1.51
N ILE A 116 -1.53 15.34 1.09
CA ILE A 116 -2.51 14.33 1.51
C ILE A 116 -2.06 12.95 1.07
N TYR A 117 -1.63 12.81 -0.20
CA TYR A 117 -1.14 11.54 -0.73
C TYR A 117 0.14 11.07 -0.03
N ARG A 118 1.06 11.99 0.31
CA ARG A 118 2.21 11.70 1.17
C ARG A 118 1.76 11.14 2.51
N GLY A 119 0.61 11.52 3.05
CA GLY A 119 0.06 10.97 4.28
C GLY A 119 -0.37 9.50 4.22
N LEU A 120 -0.43 8.87 3.04
CA LEU A 120 -0.91 7.49 2.87
C LEU A 120 -0.11 6.47 3.67
N TRP A 121 1.21 6.67 3.82
CA TRP A 121 2.06 5.79 4.63
C TRP A 121 1.59 5.67 6.08
N ARG A 122 0.89 6.68 6.62
CA ARG A 122 0.33 6.65 7.98
C ARG A 122 -0.73 5.56 8.12
N ILE A 123 -1.47 5.27 7.06
CA ILE A 123 -2.44 4.17 7.03
C ILE A 123 -1.70 2.83 7.04
N GLU A 124 -0.70 2.68 6.19
CA GLU A 124 0.13 1.46 6.14
C GLU A 124 0.81 1.17 7.49
N GLU A 125 1.34 2.20 8.15
CA GLU A 125 1.93 2.08 9.48
C GLU A 125 0.92 1.55 10.50
N ARG A 126 -0.31 2.11 10.52
CA ARG A 126 -1.39 1.64 11.42
C ARG A 126 -1.80 0.21 11.12
N LEU A 127 -1.90 -0.16 9.84
CA LEU A 127 -2.21 -1.53 9.43
C LEU A 127 -1.09 -2.50 9.79
N ARG A 128 0.17 -2.06 9.72
CA ARG A 128 1.32 -2.86 10.17
C ARG A 128 1.21 -3.12 11.66
N MET A 129 1.03 -2.08 12.47
CA MET A 129 0.90 -2.21 13.93
C MET A 129 -0.28 -3.08 14.36
N LEU A 130 -1.42 -2.96 13.67
CA LEU A 130 -2.57 -3.84 13.91
C LEU A 130 -2.19 -5.31 13.71
N LYS A 131 -1.42 -5.61 12.66
CA LYS A 131 -1.01 -6.98 12.33
C LYS A 131 0.12 -7.50 13.21
N SER A 132 1.12 -6.68 13.52
CA SER A 132 2.31 -7.07 14.30
C SER A 132 2.06 -7.02 15.80
N ASP A 133 1.86 -5.82 16.33
CA ASP A 133 1.91 -5.55 17.77
C ASP A 133 0.59 -5.92 18.44
N LEU A 134 -0.52 -5.55 17.82
CA LEU A 134 -1.86 -5.80 18.34
C LEU A 134 -2.45 -7.13 17.88
N ARG A 135 -1.75 -7.86 17.00
CA ARG A 135 -2.11 -9.21 16.53
C ARG A 135 -3.57 -9.34 16.11
N VAL A 136 -4.06 -8.40 15.29
CA VAL A 136 -5.46 -8.35 14.82
C VAL A 136 -5.88 -9.59 14.03
N ARG A 137 -4.92 -10.35 13.50
CA ARG A 137 -5.18 -11.59 12.79
C ARG A 137 -5.70 -12.62 13.80
N PRO A 138 -6.94 -13.13 13.65
CA PRO A 138 -7.50 -14.09 14.58
C PRO A 138 -6.84 -15.46 14.37
N ASP A 139 -5.80 -15.77 15.16
CA ASP A 139 -5.11 -17.06 15.05
C ASP A 139 -5.84 -18.17 15.82
N PHE A 140 -6.60 -17.82 16.87
CA PHE A 140 -7.21 -18.78 17.82
C PHE A 140 -8.72 -18.61 18.04
N VAL A 141 -9.39 -17.77 17.26
CA VAL A 141 -10.84 -17.52 17.37
C VAL A 141 -11.56 -17.83 16.07
N TRP A 142 -12.64 -18.62 16.16
CA TRP A 142 -13.36 -19.18 15.01
C TRP A 142 -14.84 -18.81 14.95
N ARG A 143 -15.41 -18.27 16.03
CA ARG A 143 -16.79 -17.76 16.04
C ARG A 143 -16.80 -16.31 15.56
N ASP A 144 -17.74 -15.95 14.68
CA ASP A 144 -17.84 -14.59 14.13
C ASP A 144 -17.90 -13.50 15.21
N ALA A 145 -18.68 -13.72 16.27
CA ALA A 145 -18.76 -12.80 17.41
C ALA A 145 -17.42 -12.61 18.12
N HIS A 146 -16.61 -13.68 18.23
CA HIS A 146 -15.28 -13.62 18.85
C HIS A 146 -14.27 -12.93 17.93
N ILE A 147 -14.35 -13.17 16.62
CA ILE A 147 -13.52 -12.49 15.62
C ILE A 147 -13.79 -10.98 15.66
N GLN A 148 -15.07 -10.59 15.69
CA GLN A 148 -15.47 -9.18 15.80
C GLN A 148 -15.00 -8.56 17.12
N GLY A 149 -15.17 -9.26 18.25
CA GLY A 149 -14.71 -8.81 19.55
C GLY A 149 -13.20 -8.61 19.61
N HIS A 150 -12.41 -9.58 19.13
CA HIS A 150 -10.96 -9.47 19.03
C HIS A 150 -10.54 -8.27 18.19
N PHE A 151 -11.10 -8.15 16.98
CA PHE A 151 -10.82 -7.03 16.08
C PHE A 151 -11.14 -5.68 16.74
N LEU A 152 -12.30 -5.56 17.39
CA LEU A 152 -12.71 -4.36 18.10
C LEU A 152 -11.72 -3.98 19.20
N MET A 153 -11.30 -4.95 20.03
CA MET A 153 -10.33 -4.70 21.10
C MET A 153 -8.98 -4.24 20.55
N CYS A 154 -8.49 -4.85 19.47
CA CYS A 154 -7.27 -4.41 18.79
C CYS A 154 -7.43 -2.99 18.24
N TYR A 155 -8.57 -2.67 17.62
CA TYR A 155 -8.83 -1.35 17.07
C TYR A 155 -8.92 -0.26 18.15
N VAL A 156 -9.64 -0.51 19.25
CA VAL A 156 -9.72 0.40 20.40
C VAL A 156 -8.34 0.65 21.00
N SER A 157 -7.53 -0.41 21.14
CA SER A 157 -6.16 -0.30 21.63
C SER A 157 -5.29 0.58 20.71
N LEU A 158 -5.43 0.43 19.39
CA LEU A 158 -4.75 1.30 18.42
C LEU A 158 -5.19 2.77 18.59
N CYS A 159 -6.49 3.02 18.73
CA CYS A 159 -7.02 4.37 18.93
C CYS A 159 -6.45 5.02 20.19
N LEU A 160 -6.44 4.30 21.32
CA LEU A 160 -5.85 4.79 22.56
C LEU A 160 -4.36 5.11 22.39
N LEU A 161 -3.61 4.21 21.74
CA LEU A 161 -2.18 4.39 21.48
C LEU A 161 -1.91 5.64 20.65
N ARG A 162 -2.68 5.86 19.57
CA ARG A 162 -2.54 7.05 18.72
C ARG A 162 -2.99 8.33 19.42
N TYR A 163 -4.02 8.25 20.25
CA TYR A 163 -4.45 9.39 21.05
C TYR A 163 -3.36 9.80 22.07
N ARG A 164 -2.71 8.84 22.73
CA ARG A 164 -1.57 9.14 23.61
C ARG A 164 -0.40 9.78 22.86
N GLN A 165 -0.07 9.29 21.66
CA GLN A 165 0.96 9.93 20.82
C GLN A 165 0.61 11.38 20.49
N TYR A 166 -0.66 11.63 20.11
CA TYR A 166 -1.14 12.97 19.83
C TYR A 166 -1.03 13.90 21.05
N LEU A 167 -1.44 13.44 22.22
CA LEU A 167 -1.32 14.23 23.46
C LEU A 167 0.13 14.54 23.80
N LEU A 168 1.04 13.57 23.63
CA LEU A 168 2.47 13.81 23.88
C LEU A 168 3.04 14.85 22.92
N GLU A 169 2.76 14.77 21.62
CA GLU A 169 3.25 15.76 20.64
C GLU A 169 2.62 17.14 20.86
N LYS A 170 1.39 17.21 21.38
CA LYS A 170 0.70 18.46 21.68
C LYS A 170 1.25 19.16 22.93
N HIS A 171 1.52 18.41 23.99
CA HIS A 171 1.90 18.97 25.30
C HIS A 171 3.41 18.98 25.53
N HIS A 172 4.18 18.20 24.78
CA HIS A 172 5.63 18.14 24.86
C HIS A 172 6.25 18.16 23.45
N PRO A 173 7.44 18.73 23.25
CA PRO A 173 8.14 18.70 21.96
C PRO A 173 8.77 17.32 21.66
N ILE A 174 8.13 16.22 22.13
CA ILE A 174 8.65 14.87 22.02
C ILE A 174 7.86 14.12 20.95
N ARG A 175 8.51 13.84 19.82
CA ARG A 175 7.97 12.89 18.84
C ARG A 175 8.31 11.46 19.26
N CYS A 176 7.29 10.73 19.70
CA CYS A 176 7.43 9.35 20.13
C CYS A 176 6.89 8.38 19.08
N SER A 177 7.70 7.40 18.65
CA SER A 177 7.23 6.32 17.79
C SER A 177 6.25 5.42 18.56
N ALA A 178 5.35 4.75 17.84
CA ALA A 178 4.35 3.92 18.48
C ALA A 178 4.98 2.76 19.24
N GLU A 179 6.07 2.20 18.69
CA GLU A 179 6.90 1.17 19.30
C GLU A 179 7.49 1.63 20.64
N LYS A 180 8.12 2.80 20.69
CA LYS A 180 8.66 3.36 21.94
C LYS A 180 7.56 3.57 22.98
N LEU A 181 6.39 4.03 22.55
CA LEU A 181 5.26 4.23 23.44
C LEU A 181 4.71 2.91 23.98
N MET A 182 4.61 1.87 23.14
CA MET A 182 4.22 0.53 23.58
C MET A 182 5.24 -0.08 24.54
N HIS A 183 6.54 0.08 24.27
CA HIS A 183 7.60 -0.36 25.18
C HIS A 183 7.50 0.33 26.55
N ALA A 184 7.32 1.64 26.56
CA ALA A 184 7.19 2.41 27.81
C ALA A 184 5.93 2.03 28.61
N ILE A 185 4.83 1.65 27.94
CA ILE A 185 3.62 1.16 28.62
C ILE A 185 3.86 -0.24 29.20
N LYS A 186 4.62 -1.09 28.52
CA LYS A 186 4.87 -2.47 28.94
C LYS A 186 5.79 -2.54 30.16
N GLU A 187 6.76 -1.64 30.24
CA GLU A 187 7.71 -1.52 31.35
C GLU A 187 7.61 -0.13 31.97
N PRO A 188 6.55 0.15 32.75
CA PRO A 188 6.38 1.46 33.34
C PRO A 188 7.45 1.65 34.43
N LEU A 189 8.45 2.49 34.14
CA LEU A 189 9.32 3.06 35.17
C LEU A 189 8.47 4.04 35.99
N ALA A 190 7.89 3.54 37.08
CA ALA A 190 7.37 4.40 38.13
C ALA A 190 8.58 5.08 38.79
N LEU A 191 8.82 6.34 38.44
CA LEU A 191 9.63 7.22 39.28
C LEU A 191 8.78 7.50 40.52
N VAL A 192 9.04 6.74 41.59
CA VAL A 192 8.57 7.03 42.95
C VAL A 192 9.53 8.03 43.57
#